data_AF-A0A524ET73-F1
#
_entry.id   AF-A0A524ET73-F1
#
_cell.length_a   1.000
_cell.length_b   1.000
_cell.length_c   1.000
_cell.angle_alpha   90.00
_cell.angle_beta   90.00
_cell.angle_gamma   90.00
#
_symmetry.space_group_name_H-M   'P 1'
#
loop_
_entity.id
_entity.type
_entity.pdbx_description
1 polymer ?
#
loop_
_entity_poly.entity_id
_entity_poly.type
_entity_poly.pdbx_seq_one_letter_code
_entity_poly.pdbx_strand_id
1 'polypeptide(L)'
;KGVKEFVVEAVAAAGPLACPPYTVGVGVGGGEDMCMNLAKKALLRPLFQYHQDENISTLEKELLELLNKLEIGAMGLGEGPSVLDVHMEFAARHPASLPVGVVISCWALRHAGATIDSEGNVAWHPTDAIHYVVKK
;
A
#
# COMPACT_ATOMS: atom_id res chain seq x y z
N LYS A 1 5.58 -16.64 2.92
CA LYS A 1 6.71 -16.77 1.98
C LYS A 1 6.31 -16.32 0.58
N GLY A 2 5.42 -17.03 -0.13
CA GLY A 2 5.01 -16.66 -1.51
C GLY A 2 4.46 -15.24 -1.70
N VAL A 3 3.67 -14.71 -0.76
CA VAL A 3 3.16 -13.32 -0.86
C VAL A 3 4.31 -12.30 -0.89
N LYS A 4 5.33 -12.46 -0.03
CA LYS A 4 6.46 -11.53 0.02
C LYS A 4 7.28 -11.58 -1.26
N GLU A 5 7.54 -12.79 -1.78
CA GLU A 5 8.25 -13.01 -3.04
C GLU A 5 7.51 -12.34 -4.20
N PHE A 6 6.20 -12.53 -4.32
CA PHE A 6 5.38 -11.90 -5.36
C PHE A 6 5.44 -10.37 -5.32
N VAL A 7 5.37 -9.76 -4.13
CA VAL A 7 5.45 -8.30 -4.01
C VAL A 7 6.84 -7.78 -4.40
N VAL A 8 7.90 -8.47 -3.98
CA VAL A 8 9.28 -8.13 -4.36
C VAL A 8 9.46 -8.23 -5.88
N GLU A 9 8.97 -9.30 -6.49
CA GLU A 9 8.98 -9.48 -7.95
C GLU A 9 8.20 -8.36 -8.68
N ALA A 10 7.02 -7.99 -8.18
CA ALA A 10 6.23 -6.91 -8.77
C ALA A 10 6.94 -5.55 -8.73
N VAL A 11 7.59 -5.22 -7.61
CA VAL A 11 8.35 -3.96 -7.48
C VAL A 11 9.64 -4.01 -8.30
N ALA A 12 10.34 -5.15 -8.32
CA ALA A 12 11.52 -5.33 -9.17
C ALA A 12 11.17 -5.19 -10.66
N ALA A 13 10.03 -5.74 -11.09
CA ALA A 13 9.53 -5.62 -12.45
C ALA A 13 9.13 -4.18 -12.81
N ALA A 14 8.61 -3.41 -11.85
CA ALA A 14 8.36 -1.98 -12.05
C ALA A 14 9.67 -1.19 -12.27
N GLY A 15 10.78 -1.66 -11.70
CA GLY A 15 12.11 -1.10 -11.90
C GLY A 15 12.12 0.40 -11.60
N PRO A 16 12.70 1.27 -12.44
CA PRO A 16 12.68 2.72 -12.27
C PRO A 16 11.49 3.42 -12.97
N LEU A 17 10.61 2.68 -13.65
CA LEU A 17 9.64 3.24 -14.61
C LEU A 17 8.52 4.07 -13.96
N ALA A 18 8.29 3.90 -12.65
CA ALA A 18 7.23 4.59 -11.92
C ALA A 18 7.76 5.75 -11.05
N CYS A 19 8.93 6.31 -11.35
CA CYS A 19 9.52 7.45 -10.62
C CYS A 19 9.61 7.20 -9.09
N PRO A 20 10.48 6.26 -8.64
CA PRO A 20 10.69 5.99 -7.22
C PRO A 20 11.25 7.22 -6.48
N PRO A 21 11.11 7.33 -5.13
CA PRO A 21 10.70 6.28 -4.22
C PRO A 21 9.21 5.97 -4.27
N TYR A 22 8.88 4.69 -4.17
CA TYR A 22 7.50 4.21 -4.26
C TYR A 22 6.75 4.25 -2.93
N THR A 23 5.44 4.45 -2.99
CA THR A 23 4.54 3.94 -1.95
C THR A 23 3.88 2.69 -2.50
N VAL A 24 3.86 1.61 -1.70
CA VAL A 24 3.34 0.31 -2.14
C VAL A 24 2.14 -0.10 -1.28
N GLY A 25 1.01 -0.37 -1.93
CA GLY A 25 -0.15 -0.97 -1.30
C GLY A 25 -0.29 -2.44 -1.68
N VAL A 26 -0.48 -3.31 -0.70
CA VAL A 26 -0.65 -4.75 -0.90
C VAL A 26 -1.99 -5.21 -0.30
N GLY A 27 -2.78 -5.91 -1.11
CA GLY A 27 -4.03 -6.52 -0.68
C GLY A 27 -3.93 -8.03 -0.75
N VAL A 28 -4.28 -8.74 0.33
CA VAL A 28 -4.16 -10.20 0.41
C VAL A 28 -5.50 -10.83 0.77
N GLY A 29 -5.93 -11.80 -0.03
CA GLY A 29 -7.19 -12.53 0.19
C GLY A 29 -8.40 -11.87 -0.45
N GLY A 30 -9.60 -12.27 -0.04
CA GLY A 30 -10.84 -11.94 -0.74
C GLY A 30 -10.98 -12.66 -2.08
N GLY A 31 -11.73 -12.03 -3.00
CA GLY A 31 -11.73 -12.33 -4.44
C GLY A 31 -10.65 -11.53 -5.19
N GLU A 32 -10.50 -11.78 -6.49
CA GLU A 32 -9.52 -11.09 -7.36
C GLU A 32 -9.80 -9.59 -7.46
N ASP A 33 -11.07 -9.20 -7.56
CA ASP A 33 -11.52 -7.82 -7.56
C ASP A 33 -11.29 -7.15 -6.19
N MET A 34 -11.58 -7.87 -5.12
CA MET A 34 -11.44 -7.36 -3.76
C MET A 34 -9.98 -7.16 -3.38
N CYS A 35 -9.05 -8.04 -3.77
CA CYS A 35 -7.65 -7.90 -3.40
C CYS A 35 -7.03 -6.62 -3.99
N MET A 36 -7.40 -6.23 -5.20
CA MET A 36 -6.96 -4.96 -5.79
C MET A 36 -7.56 -3.74 -5.10
N ASN A 37 -8.83 -3.81 -4.69
CA ASN A 37 -9.45 -2.76 -3.88
C ASN A 37 -8.75 -2.61 -2.51
N LEU A 38 -8.41 -3.71 -1.85
CA LEU A 38 -7.65 -3.71 -0.60
C LEU A 38 -6.25 -3.13 -0.81
N ALA A 39 -5.56 -3.50 -1.89
CA ALA A 39 -4.25 -2.96 -2.23
C ALA A 39 -4.32 -1.44 -2.46
N LYS A 40 -5.35 -0.95 -3.17
CA LYS A 40 -5.56 0.48 -3.35
C LYS A 40 -5.88 1.20 -2.05
N LYS A 41 -6.68 0.58 -1.17
CA LYS A 41 -6.97 1.11 0.18
C LYS A 41 -5.69 1.19 1.02
N ALA A 42 -4.85 0.15 0.98
CA ALA A 42 -3.57 0.10 1.66
C ALA A 42 -2.63 1.21 1.16
N LEU A 43 -2.53 1.41 -0.16
CA LEU A 43 -1.69 2.45 -0.77
C LEU A 43 -1.98 3.85 -0.22
N LEU A 44 -3.26 4.12 0.06
CA LEU A 44 -3.71 5.44 0.49
C LEU A 44 -3.73 5.62 2.02
N ARG A 45 -3.22 4.64 2.78
CA ARG A 45 -3.03 4.81 4.22
C ARG A 45 -1.98 5.90 4.50
N PRO A 46 -2.06 6.56 5.67
CA PRO A 46 -1.06 7.53 6.11
C PRO A 46 0.35 6.96 6.06
N LEU A 47 1.28 7.72 5.48
CA LEU A 47 2.68 7.31 5.43
C LEU A 47 3.24 7.17 6.85
N PHE A 48 4.09 6.16 7.03
CA PHE A 48 4.77 5.79 8.26
C PHE A 48 3.83 5.36 9.39
N GLN A 49 2.56 5.05 9.06
CA GLN A 49 1.59 4.52 10.00
C GLN A 49 1.31 3.05 9.73
N TYR A 50 2.04 2.21 10.45
CA TYR A 50 1.88 0.76 10.39
C TYR A 50 0.52 0.28 10.91
N HIS A 51 0.18 -0.94 10.50
CA HIS A 51 -1.08 -1.57 10.86
C HIS A 51 -1.16 -1.82 12.38
N GLN A 52 -2.37 -1.76 12.95
CA GLN A 52 -2.58 -1.93 14.40
C GLN A 52 -2.31 -3.37 14.87
N ASP A 53 -2.58 -4.35 14.00
CA ASP A 53 -2.19 -5.75 14.23
C ASP A 53 -0.67 -5.92 14.10
N GLU A 54 -0.02 -6.38 15.17
CA GLU A 54 1.42 -6.55 15.26
C GLU A 54 1.99 -7.51 14.21
N ASN A 55 1.24 -8.55 13.83
CA ASN A 55 1.70 -9.51 12.83
C ASN A 55 1.78 -8.85 11.45
N ILE A 56 0.77 -8.03 11.13
CA ILE A 56 0.72 -7.29 9.87
C ILE A 56 1.78 -6.18 9.87
N SER A 57 1.91 -5.43 10.97
CA SER A 57 2.95 -4.40 11.12
C SER A 57 4.36 -4.97 10.93
N THR A 58 4.61 -6.16 11.46
CA THR A 58 5.89 -6.86 11.29
C THR A 58 6.14 -7.20 9.83
N LEU A 59 5.13 -7.71 9.13
CA LEU A 59 5.22 -8.00 7.70
C LEU A 59 5.45 -6.75 6.85
N GLU A 60 4.77 -5.64 7.14
CA GLU A 60 4.97 -4.35 6.48
C GLU A 60 6.44 -3.91 6.59
N LYS A 61 7.01 -3.94 7.80
CA LYS A 61 8.42 -3.58 8.05
C LYS A 61 9.41 -4.50 7.33
N GLU A 62 9.20 -5.81 7.42
CA GLU A 62 10.04 -6.79 6.73
C GLU A 62 10.00 -6.59 5.20
N LEU A 63 8.82 -6.30 4.64
CA LEU A 63 8.67 -5.99 3.23
C LEU A 63 9.40 -4.70 2.86
N LEU A 64 9.27 -3.64 3.66
CA LEU A 64 9.93 -2.37 3.39
C LEU A 64 11.45 -2.54 3.30
N GLU A 65 12.03 -3.33 4.20
CA GLU A 65 13.44 -3.69 4.16
C GLU A 65 13.82 -4.48 2.91
N LEU A 66 13.04 -5.50 2.56
CA LEU A 66 13.29 -6.33 1.37
C LEU A 66 13.19 -5.51 0.08
N LEU A 67 12.21 -4.63 -0.02
CA LEU A 67 11.99 -3.79 -1.20
C LEU A 67 13.11 -2.75 -1.38
N ASN A 68 13.64 -2.20 -0.29
CA ASN A 68 14.77 -1.27 -0.38
C ASN A 68 16.10 -1.96 -0.70
N LYS A 69 16.25 -3.26 -0.42
CA LYS A 69 17.40 -4.07 -0.88
C LYS A 69 17.42 -4.31 -2.40
N LEU A 70 16.38 -3.92 -3.14
CA LEU A 70 16.40 -3.95 -4.60
C LEU A 70 17.32 -2.89 -5.21
N GLU A 71 17.74 -1.88 -4.44
CA GLU A 71 18.69 -0.84 -4.86
C GLU A 71 18.30 -0.16 -6.19
N ILE A 72 17.00 0.00 -6.44
CA ILE A 72 16.49 0.78 -7.58
C ILE A 72 16.86 2.27 -7.37
N GLY A 73 16.72 2.74 -6.13
CA GLY A 73 17.06 4.10 -5.72
C GLY A 73 16.06 5.15 -6.19
N ALA A 74 16.19 6.37 -5.69
CA ALA A 74 15.36 7.50 -6.08
C ALA A 74 15.50 7.77 -7.58
N MET A 75 14.38 7.87 -8.28
CA MET A 75 14.31 8.03 -9.74
C MET A 75 15.08 6.97 -10.56
N GLY A 76 15.42 5.83 -9.96
CA GLY A 76 16.20 4.78 -10.64
C GLY A 76 17.72 4.98 -10.61
N LEU A 77 18.22 5.86 -9.75
CA LEU A 77 19.65 6.21 -9.71
C LEU A 77 20.52 5.22 -8.93
N GLY A 78 19.93 4.20 -8.29
CA GLY A 78 20.65 3.27 -7.42
C GLY A 78 21.06 3.83 -6.05
N GLU A 79 20.73 5.09 -5.77
CA GLU A 79 20.99 5.75 -4.48
C GLU A 79 19.70 6.17 -3.79
N GLY A 80 19.69 6.12 -2.45
CA GLY A 80 18.52 6.47 -1.63
C GLY A 80 17.44 5.38 -1.61
N PRO A 81 16.27 5.66 -1.01
CA PRO A 81 15.20 4.67 -0.88
C PRO A 81 14.58 4.35 -2.24
N SER A 82 14.35 3.06 -2.48
CA SER A 82 13.55 2.57 -3.62
C SER A 82 12.06 2.64 -3.30
N VAL A 83 11.71 2.37 -2.04
CA VAL A 83 10.36 2.39 -1.52
C VAL A 83 10.34 3.24 -0.26
N LEU A 84 9.50 4.26 -0.24
CA LEU A 84 9.29 5.14 0.91
C LEU A 84 8.49 4.44 2.00
N ASP A 85 7.43 3.72 1.61
CA ASP A 85 6.55 3.03 2.55
C ASP A 85 5.75 1.90 1.89
N VAL A 86 5.32 0.92 2.71
CA VAL A 86 4.50 -0.21 2.28
C VAL A 86 3.43 -0.54 3.31
N HIS A 87 2.19 -0.68 2.83
CA HIS A 87 1.05 -1.02 3.65
C HIS A 87 0.37 -2.29 3.15
N MET A 88 -0.16 -3.07 4.09
CA MET A 88 -0.88 -4.31 3.79
C MET A 88 -2.29 -4.30 4.38
N GLU A 89 -3.25 -4.78 3.60
CA GLU A 89 -4.61 -5.05 4.05
C GLU A 89 -4.97 -6.51 3.73
N PHE A 90 -5.71 -7.16 4.63
CA PHE A 90 -6.05 -8.56 4.53
C PHE A 90 -7.57 -8.77 4.55
N ALA A 91 -8.03 -9.76 3.80
CA ALA A 91 -9.39 -10.26 3.88
C ALA A 91 -9.42 -11.79 3.97
N ALA A 92 -10.53 -12.31 4.49
CA ALA A 92 -10.82 -13.74 4.47
C ALA A 92 -10.85 -14.25 3.01
N ARG A 93 -10.47 -15.50 2.81
CA ARG A 93 -10.26 -16.09 1.48
C ARG A 93 -10.60 -17.56 1.48
N HIS A 94 -11.00 -18.08 0.32
CA HIS A 94 -11.27 -19.50 0.16
C HIS A 94 -9.95 -20.31 0.27
N PRO A 95 -9.90 -21.47 0.96
CA PRO A 95 -8.65 -22.24 1.13
C PRO A 95 -7.90 -22.59 -0.17
N ALA A 96 -8.64 -22.78 -1.27
CA ALA A 96 -8.07 -23.08 -2.60
C ALA A 96 -7.56 -21.86 -3.37
N SER A 97 -7.75 -20.64 -2.87
CA SER A 97 -7.37 -19.40 -3.56
C SER A 97 -6.61 -18.49 -2.62
N LEU A 98 -5.61 -17.77 -3.12
CA LEU A 98 -4.92 -16.72 -2.37
C LEU A 98 -4.61 -15.56 -3.32
N PRO A 99 -5.61 -14.73 -3.68
CA PRO A 99 -5.38 -13.55 -4.49
C PRO A 99 -4.48 -12.56 -3.76
N VAL A 100 -3.54 -11.96 -4.50
CA VAL A 100 -2.65 -10.92 -4.00
C VAL A 100 -2.63 -9.79 -5.02
N GLY A 101 -3.01 -8.59 -4.58
CA GLY A 101 -2.95 -7.36 -5.36
C GLY A 101 -1.79 -6.49 -4.91
N VAL A 102 -1.06 -5.93 -5.85
CA VAL A 102 0.00 -4.94 -5.60
C VAL A 102 -0.31 -3.71 -6.42
N VAL A 103 -0.40 -2.55 -5.78
CA VAL A 103 -0.47 -1.27 -6.49
C VAL A 103 0.62 -0.35 -5.99
N ILE A 104 1.30 0.26 -6.96
CA ILE A 104 2.48 1.09 -6.76
C ILE A 104 2.11 2.52 -7.14
N SER A 105 2.45 3.47 -6.28
CA SER A 105 2.42 4.90 -6.62
C SER A 105 3.85 5.44 -6.67
N CYS A 106 4.06 6.37 -7.59
CA CYS A 106 5.27 7.19 -7.62
C CYS A 106 5.35 8.10 -6.38
N TRP A 107 6.47 8.81 -6.25
CA TRP A 107 6.68 9.82 -5.20
C TRP A 107 5.60 10.90 -5.17
N ALA A 108 4.92 11.17 -6.30
CA ALA A 108 3.77 12.07 -6.39
C ALA A 108 2.46 11.36 -6.03
N LEU A 109 2.38 10.80 -4.83
CA LEU A 109 1.17 10.22 -4.25
C LEU A 109 0.14 11.33 -3.99
N ARG A 110 -0.76 11.52 -4.96
CA ARG A 110 -1.77 12.60 -4.94
C ARG A 110 -3.15 12.03 -4.66
N HIS A 111 -3.74 12.40 -3.54
CA HIS A 111 -5.13 12.11 -3.21
C HIS A 111 -5.68 13.16 -2.25
N ALA A 112 -7.00 13.27 -2.19
CA ALA A 112 -7.72 14.07 -1.22
C ALA A 112 -9.03 13.34 -0.89
N GLY A 113 -9.52 13.51 0.33
CA GLY A 113 -10.81 12.97 0.75
C GLY A 113 -11.55 13.98 1.60
N ALA A 114 -12.87 13.91 1.58
CA ALA A 114 -13.74 14.70 2.43
C ALA A 114 -14.98 13.90 2.81
N THR A 115 -15.50 14.17 4.01
CA THR A 115 -16.81 13.71 4.44
C THR A 115 -17.81 14.85 4.34
N ILE A 116 -18.96 14.57 3.73
CA ILE A 116 -20.10 15.48 3.68
C ILE A 116 -21.17 14.91 4.59
N ASP A 117 -21.66 15.69 5.55
CA ASP A 117 -22.75 15.28 6.42
C ASP A 117 -24.13 15.58 5.82
N SER A 118 -25.19 15.16 6.52
CA SER A 118 -26.59 15.36 6.09
C SER A 118 -27.02 16.83 6.07
N GLU A 119 -26.29 17.71 6.73
CA GLU A 119 -26.55 19.15 6.77
C GLU A 119 -25.77 19.90 5.67
N GLY A 120 -24.89 19.21 4.94
CA GLY A 120 -24.07 19.76 3.86
C GLY A 120 -22.74 20.33 4.35
N ASN A 121 -22.35 20.11 5.61
CA ASN A 121 -21.03 20.52 6.09
C ASN A 121 -19.96 19.58 5.52
N VAL A 122 -18.84 20.16 5.07
CA VAL A 122 -17.72 19.43 4.49
C VAL A 122 -16.55 19.40 5.47
N ALA A 123 -16.15 18.20 5.89
CA ALA A 123 -14.94 17.97 6.67
C ALA A 123 -13.86 17.36 5.76
N TRP A 124 -12.82 18.14 5.46
CA TRP A 124 -11.67 17.65 4.70
C TRP A 124 -10.82 16.73 5.56
N HIS A 125 -10.45 15.57 5.00
CA HIS A 125 -9.45 14.71 5.62
C HIS A 125 -8.07 15.31 5.39
N PRO A 126 -7.19 15.32 6.42
CA PRO A 126 -5.77 15.53 6.19
C PRO A 126 -5.29 14.56 5.10
N THR A 127 -4.41 15.00 4.20
CA THR A 127 -3.79 14.15 3.16
C THR A 127 -3.12 12.90 3.76
N ASP A 128 -2.81 12.96 5.04
CA ASP A 128 -2.07 11.95 5.79
C ASP A 128 -3.02 11.18 6.74
N ALA A 129 -4.34 11.21 6.52
CA ALA A 129 -5.30 10.55 7.40
C ALA A 129 -6.59 10.17 6.65
N ILE A 130 -6.57 9.07 5.88
CA ILE A 130 -7.83 8.48 5.40
C ILE A 130 -8.46 7.67 6.55
N HIS A 131 -9.21 8.36 7.40
CA HIS A 131 -10.17 7.72 8.28
C HIS A 131 -11.39 7.35 7.44
N TYR A 132 -11.53 6.08 7.07
CA TYR A 132 -12.82 5.54 6.65
C TYR A 132 -13.74 5.48 7.87
N VAL A 133 -14.41 6.60 8.18
CA VAL A 133 -15.53 6.59 9.11
C VAL A 133 -16.74 6.05 8.34
N VAL A 134 -16.93 4.73 8.40
CA VAL A 134 -18.26 4.16 8.15
C VAL A 134 -19.12 4.64 9.32
N LYS A 135 -19.75 5.81 9.18
CA LYS A 135 -20.83 6.21 10.09
C LYS A 135 -21.94 5.18 9.89
N LYS A 136 -22.12 4.30 10.88
CA LYS A 136 -23.37 3.55 11.05
C LYS A 136 -24.52 4.52 11.27
#